data_AF-A0A7M4A2I0-F1
#
_entry.id   AF-A0A7M4A2I0-F1
#
_cell.length_a   1.000
_cell.length_b   1.000
_cell.length_c   1.000
_cell.angle_alpha   90.00
_cell.angle_beta   90.00
_cell.angle_gamma   90.00
#
_symmetry.space_group_name_H-M   'P 1'
#
loop_
_entity.id
_entity.type
_entity.pdbx_description
1 polymer ?
#
loop_
_entity_poly.entity_id
_entity_poly.type
_entity_poly.pdbx_seq_one_letter_code
_entity_poly.pdbx_strand_id
1 'polypeptide(L)' 'AAEALRSQGAVQVHAACSHGLFTGGAIARLLRYVDGVHATGSLPNARDVISGGPALARGVVEVLAALGLSLNES' A
#
# COMPACT_ATOMS: atom_id res chain seq x y z
N ALA A 1 -12.77 1.86 14.28
CA ALA A 1 -11.63 0.92 14.31
C ALA A 1 -10.44 1.52 15.07
N ALA A 2 -9.85 2.63 14.61
CA ALA A 2 -8.68 3.24 15.28
C ALA A 2 -8.95 3.65 16.73
N GLU A 3 -10.10 4.28 17.01
CA GLU A 3 -10.49 4.64 18.39
C GLU A 3 -10.64 3.42 19.31
N ALA A 4 -11.16 2.30 18.78
CA ALA A 4 -11.29 1.07 19.54
C ALA A 4 -9.92 0.45 19.89
N LEU A 5 -8.97 0.52 18.96
CA LEU A 5 -7.58 0.11 19.24
C LEU A 5 -6.96 0.98 20.34
N ARG A 6 -7.16 2.31 20.27
CA ARG A 6 -6.68 3.24 21.31
C ARG A 6 -7.33 2.98 22.66
N SER A 7 -8.65 2.76 22.71
CA SER A 7 -9.36 2.46 23.96
C SER A 7 -8.92 1.13 24.58
N GLN A 8 -8.30 0.24 23.80
CA GLN A 8 -7.72 -1.03 24.25
C GLN A 8 -6.23 -0.93 24.59
N GLY A 9 -5.67 0.30 24.67
CA GLY A 9 -4.31 0.55 25.10
C GLY A 9 -3.28 0.64 23.97
N ALA A 10 -3.69 0.70 22.70
CA ALA A 10 -2.75 0.93 21.61
C ALA A 10 -2.10 2.32 21.72
N VAL A 11 -0.77 2.34 21.77
CA VAL A 11 0.04 3.57 21.84
C VAL A 11 0.00 4.34 20.52
N GLN A 12 -0.02 3.62 19.40
CA GLN A 12 -0.10 4.16 18.05
C GLN A 12 -0.97 3.27 17.17
N VAL A 13 -1.62 3.87 16.18
CA VAL A 13 -2.45 3.22 15.18
C VAL A 13 -2.05 3.73 13.80
N HIS A 14 -1.62 2.83 12.94
CA HIS A 14 -1.27 3.12 11.55
C HIS A 14 -2.21 2.38 10.61
N ALA A 15 -2.72 3.08 9.59
CA ALA A 15 -3.49 2.46 8.52
C ALA A 15 -2.57 2.14 7.34
N ALA A 16 -2.71 0.94 6.79
CA ALA A 16 -2.04 0.54 5.56
C ALA A 16 -3.07 -0.01 4.55
N CYS A 17 -2.90 0.29 3.26
CA CYS A 17 -3.74 -0.27 2.21
C CYS A 17 -2.97 -0.48 0.91
N SER A 18 -3.44 -1.40 0.06
CA SER A 18 -2.88 -1.55 -1.29
C SER A 18 -3.29 -0.39 -2.19
N HIS A 19 -4.59 -0.08 -2.24
CA HIS A 19 -5.15 0.90 -3.17
C HIS A 19 -5.61 2.16 -2.44
N GLY A 20 -4.69 3.13 -2.32
CA GLY A 20 -4.94 4.42 -1.69
C GLY A 20 -5.75 5.39 -2.56
N LEU A 21 -7.01 5.07 -2.88
CA LEU A 21 -7.85 5.92 -3.75
C LEU A 21 -8.03 7.34 -3.21
N PHE A 22 -8.22 7.46 -1.89
CA PHE A 22 -8.18 8.71 -1.11
C PHE A 22 -8.92 9.96 -1.65
N THR A 23 -9.98 9.77 -2.43
CA THR A 23 -10.81 10.85 -2.97
C THR A 23 -11.62 11.58 -1.90
N GLY A 24 -12.18 12.74 -2.23
CA GLY A 24 -13.11 13.47 -1.33
C GLY A 24 -12.50 13.87 0.02
N GLY A 25 -11.19 14.16 0.06
CA GLY A 25 -10.49 14.52 1.30
C GLY A 25 -10.34 13.36 2.29
N ALA A 26 -10.43 12.11 1.84
CA ALA A 26 -10.36 10.94 2.71
C ALA A 26 -9.06 10.87 3.53
N ILE A 27 -7.90 11.28 2.99
CA ILE A 27 -6.64 11.36 3.77
C ILE A 27 -6.79 12.28 4.98
N ALA A 28 -7.32 13.49 4.78
CA ALA A 28 -7.49 14.46 5.87
C ALA A 28 -8.46 13.94 6.93
N ARG A 29 -9.46 13.14 6.53
CA ARG A 29 -10.37 12.46 7.47
C ARG A 29 -9.68 11.35 8.25
N LEU A 30 -8.86 10.53 7.58
CA LEU A 30 -8.13 9.42 8.21
C LEU A 30 -7.12 9.92 9.25
N LEU A 31 -6.34 10.94 8.90
CA LEU A 31 -5.29 11.50 9.77
C LEU A 31 -5.82 12.11 11.08
N ARG A 32 -7.14 12.25 11.25
CA ARG A 32 -7.74 12.64 12.54
C ARG A 32 -7.81 11.49 13.55
N TYR A 33 -7.72 10.24 13.09
CA TYR A 33 -7.92 9.05 13.93
C TYR A 33 -6.71 8.12 13.99
N VAL A 34 -5.78 8.23 13.03
CA VAL A 34 -4.57 7.40 12.93
C VAL A 34 -3.31 8.25 12.90
N ASP A 35 -2.22 7.72 13.41
CA ASP A 35 -0.91 8.37 13.47
C ASP A 35 -0.19 8.35 12.11
N GLY A 36 -0.57 7.42 11.23
CA GLY A 36 -0.02 7.30 9.89
C GLY A 36 -0.94 6.59 8.92
N VAL A 37 -0.78 6.93 7.64
CA VAL A 37 -1.43 6.25 6.51
C VAL A 37 -0.36 5.91 5.48
N HIS A 38 -0.30 4.64 5.08
CA HIS A 38 0.66 4.11 4.14
C HIS A 38 -0.07 3.37 3.02
N ALA A 39 0.26 3.65 1.76
CA ALA A 39 -0.32 2.97 0.61
C ALA A 39 0.78 2.46 -0.32
N THR A 40 0.45 1.45 -1.14
CA THR A 40 1.34 1.08 -2.25
C THR A 40 1.21 2.05 -3.42
N GLY A 41 2.25 2.13 -4.24
CA GLY A 41 2.31 2.89 -5.51
C GLY A 41 1.38 2.41 -6.62
N SER A 42 0.29 1.70 -6.30
CA SER A 42 -0.68 1.22 -7.31
C SER A 42 -1.57 2.34 -7.87
N LEU A 43 -1.78 3.41 -7.10
CA LEU A 43 -2.48 4.63 -7.49
C LEU A 43 -1.69 5.85 -6.96
N PRO A 44 -1.35 6.84 -7.80
CA PRO A 44 -0.59 8.01 -7.37
C PRO A 44 -1.31 8.81 -6.28
N ASN A 45 -0.67 9.05 -5.13
CA ASN A 45 -1.21 9.90 -4.07
C ASN A 45 -0.12 10.28 -3.04
N ALA A 46 -0.35 11.26 -2.16
CA ALA A 46 0.65 11.72 -1.19
C ALA A 46 1.10 10.69 -0.12
N ARG A 47 0.54 9.48 -0.12
CA ARG A 47 0.81 8.41 0.85
C ARG A 47 1.25 7.11 0.19
N ASP A 48 1.51 7.10 -1.12
CA ASP A 48 1.93 5.95 -1.93
C ASP A 48 3.40 5.54 -1.73
N VAL A 49 3.86 5.53 -0.48
CA VAL A 49 5.27 5.41 -0.10
C VAL A 49 5.82 3.98 -0.16
N ILE A 50 4.98 2.97 -0.46
CA ILE A 50 5.40 1.57 -0.54
C ILE A 50 5.46 1.13 -2.01
N SER A 51 6.67 0.86 -2.51
CA SER A 51 6.83 0.38 -3.90
C SER A 51 6.32 -1.05 -4.06
N GLY A 52 5.35 -1.24 -4.96
CA GLY A 52 4.90 -2.57 -5.40
C GLY A 52 5.77 -3.18 -6.50
N GLY A 53 6.69 -2.40 -7.07
CA GLY A 53 7.52 -2.80 -8.22
C GLY A 53 8.25 -4.13 -8.02
N PRO A 54 8.95 -4.36 -6.90
CA PRO A 54 9.64 -5.63 -6.66
C PRO A 54 8.70 -6.84 -6.61
N ALA A 55 7.48 -6.68 -6.07
CA ALA A 55 6.49 -7.76 -6.03
C ALA A 55 5.92 -8.05 -7.42
N LEU A 56 5.63 -6.99 -8.20
CA LEU A 56 5.18 -7.11 -9.57
C LEU A 56 6.26 -7.77 -10.46
N ALA A 57 7.52 -7.38 -10.32
CA ALA A 57 8.63 -7.94 -11.08
C ALA A 57 8.76 -9.46 -10.86
N ARG A 58 8.67 -9.92 -9.60
CA ARG A 58 8.65 -11.36 -9.29
C ARG A 58 7.48 -12.08 -9.98
N GLY A 59 6.27 -11.52 -9.86
CA GLY A 59 5.08 -12.10 -10.50
C GLY A 59 5.20 -12.17 -12.03
N VAL A 60 5.77 -11.14 -12.66
CA VAL A 60 6.02 -11.15 -14.12
C VAL A 60 7.02 -12.24 -14.50
N VAL A 61 8.12 -12.39 -13.75
CA VAL A 61 9.12 -13.45 -13.98
C VAL A 61 8.49 -14.84 -13.86
N GLU A 62 7.67 -15.07 -12.84
CA GLU A 62 6.95 -16.34 -12.65
C GLU A 62 6.01 -16.66 -13.82
N VAL A 63 5.24 -15.67 -14.29
CA VAL A 63 4.35 -15.83 -15.45
C VAL A 63 5.14 -16.11 -16.73
N LEU A 64 6.24 -15.41 -16.96
CA LEU A 64 7.09 -15.65 -18.14
C LEU A 64 7.69 -17.06 -18.12
N ALA A 65 8.21 -17.50 -16.98
CA ALA A 65 8.75 -18.85 -16.82
C ALA A 65 7.68 -19.93 -17.08
N ALA A 66 6.46 -19.75 -16.58
CA ALA A 66 5.34 -20.66 -16.83
C ALA A 66 4.94 -20.74 -18.31
N LEU A 67 5.21 -19.68 -19.08
CA LEU A 67 4.99 -19.61 -20.53
C LEU A 67 6.21 -20.05 -21.36
N GLY A 68 7.32 -20.47 -20.72
CA GLY A 68 8.57 -20.81 -21.41
C GLY A 68 9.32 -19.61 -22.00
N LEU A 69 9.02 -18.41 -21.51
CA LEU A 69 9.66 -17.16 -21.90
C LEU A 69 10.67 -16.73 -20.83
N SER A 70 11.66 -15.91 -21.22
CA SER A 70 12.60 -15.28 -20.28
C SER A 70 12.74 -13.79 -20.58
N LEU A 71 13.04 -13.00 -19.55
CA LEU A 71 13.43 -11.60 -19.76
C LEU A 71 14.83 -11.63 -20.37
N ASN A 72 14.96 -11.14 -21.61
CA ASN A 72 16.27 -10.91 -22.19
C ASN A 72 16.93 -9.78 -21.39
N GLU A 73 17.99 -10.09 -20.66
CA GLU A 73 18.81 -9.06 -20.03
C GLU A 73 19.49 -8.26 -21.14
N SER A 74 19.25 -6.93 -21.15
CA SER A 74 19.85 -5.98 -22.09
C SER A 74 21.10 -5.38 -21.48
#